data_AF-A0AA90PX42-F1
#
_entry.id   AF-A0AA90PX42-F1
#
_cell.length_a   1.000
_cell.length_b   1.000
_cell.length_c   1.000
_cell.angle_alpha   90.00
_cell.angle_beta   90.00
_cell.angle_gamma   90.00
#
_symmetry.space_group_name_H-M   'P 1'
#
loop_
_entity.id
_entity.type
_entity.pdbx_description
1 polymer ?
#
loop_
_entity_poly.entity_id
_entity_poly.type
_entity_poly.pdbx_seq_one_letter_code
_entity_poly.pdbx_strand_id
1 'polypeptide(L)'
;MARAGSALWLLRHELRLFMFDILGARKDTVRTGVNKKTVAVWLVLALLMHGFAFTVLMEARLPTGAPTHKLLLMVSAAMAGLFTMMLSTGLNTSVTALFERRDLDLLLSSPIPSRSVFTVRLAAISATSCTLYLFFLTPFAHAGVALGQLRWLGIYPAIVGMALVSSSVSMLLTLALVRSLGVRRTRVTAQLLGAVSGAAIFLLAQAYNSALGPALQRFVKRLLPLFDHGAALGADSIAWLPAKAALGMPLPALLMIGVGGAVFWLTARLTHGFFVHGVQQAAGAVRVAKAPPGGLRFRFGRGLTRTILVKEWRLIWRDPQLIAQVGLQLMYLLPLFMPLLFGRAAALPAVAAALAFLCGALSASLSWIVISAEDAPDMLRGAPCSQGTIRRAKLAAVVIPPIAVALLPLCWLALRQPAAAAAILLTCTLCALNSAMVVAWCSRPALRGDFKVRSKGNLVCTIAEILTGAGWATLSYILAYGLTVAGWQAPVVVGAALNVLLLIAFAATARFLRKKPV
;
A
#
# COMPACT_ATOMS: atom_id res chain seq x y z
N MET A 1 2.48 -38.88 1.66
CA MET A 1 2.68 -37.86 0.60
C MET A 1 1.34 -37.58 -0.07
N ALA A 2 0.96 -36.32 -0.31
CA ALA A 2 -0.30 -36.00 -0.99
C ALA A 2 -0.24 -36.43 -2.47
N ARG A 3 -1.34 -36.97 -3.02
CA ARG A 3 -1.42 -37.40 -4.43
C ARG A 3 -1.15 -36.21 -5.36
N ALA A 4 -0.36 -36.42 -6.42
CA ALA A 4 -0.11 -35.40 -7.43
C ALA A 4 -1.44 -34.89 -8.04
N GLY A 5 -1.56 -33.58 -8.22
CA GLY A 5 -2.81 -32.94 -8.68
C GLY A 5 -3.91 -32.78 -7.61
N SER A 6 -3.73 -33.29 -6.39
CA SER A 6 -4.67 -33.04 -5.28
C SER A 6 -4.56 -31.60 -4.74
N ALA A 7 -5.64 -31.10 -4.14
CA ALA A 7 -5.66 -29.77 -3.53
C ALA A 7 -4.54 -29.60 -2.48
N LEU A 8 -4.28 -30.61 -1.65
CA LEU A 8 -3.27 -30.53 -0.60
C LEU A 8 -1.84 -30.53 -1.18
N TRP A 9 -1.61 -31.24 -2.28
CA TRP A 9 -0.35 -31.20 -3.02
C TRP A 9 -0.08 -29.80 -3.60
N LEU A 10 -1.09 -29.21 -4.24
CA LEU A 10 -0.98 -27.89 -4.87
C LEU A 10 -0.87 -26.77 -3.80
N LEU A 11 -1.59 -26.89 -2.68
CA LEU A 11 -1.49 -25.97 -1.55
C LEU A 11 -0.09 -25.92 -0.95
N ARG A 12 0.56 -27.08 -0.80
CA ARG A 12 1.96 -27.13 -0.33
C ARG A 12 2.90 -26.34 -1.24
N HIS A 13 2.68 -26.41 -2.57
CA HIS A 13 3.49 -25.66 -3.52
C HIS A 13 3.22 -24.15 -3.43
N GLU A 14 1.95 -23.75 -3.31
CA GLU A 14 1.56 -22.35 -3.12
C GLU A 14 2.13 -21.75 -1.83
N LEU A 15 2.03 -22.46 -0.71
CA LEU A 15 2.62 -22.02 0.56
C LEU A 15 4.15 -21.92 0.48
N ARG A 16 4.80 -22.81 -0.26
CA ARG A 16 6.24 -22.74 -0.50
C ARG A 16 6.61 -21.51 -1.32
N LEU A 17 5.86 -21.20 -2.38
CA LEU A 17 6.07 -19.99 -3.19
C LEU A 17 5.87 -18.73 -2.34
N PHE A 18 4.80 -18.68 -1.55
CA PHE A 18 4.54 -17.60 -0.60
C PHE A 18 5.70 -17.41 0.39
N MET A 19 6.23 -18.51 0.94
CA MET A 19 7.39 -18.48 1.83
C MET A 19 8.64 -17.91 1.14
N PHE A 20 8.90 -18.27 -0.12
CA PHE A 20 10.00 -17.72 -0.91
C PHE A 20 9.80 -16.24 -1.25
N ASP A 21 8.57 -15.80 -1.45
CA ASP A 21 8.25 -14.40 -1.70
C ASP A 21 8.51 -13.52 -0.47
N ILE A 22 8.19 -14.01 0.74
CA ILE A 22 8.42 -13.31 2.02
C ILE A 22 9.89 -13.35 2.44
N LEU A 23 10.48 -14.55 2.47
CA LEU A 23 11.83 -14.74 3.00
C LEU A 23 12.92 -14.47 1.94
N GLY A 24 12.52 -14.16 0.71
CA GLY A 24 13.41 -13.88 -0.41
C GLY A 24 14.03 -15.15 -0.99
N ALA A 25 13.85 -15.32 -2.30
CA ALA A 25 14.56 -16.32 -3.07
C ALA A 25 15.99 -15.85 -3.38
N ARG A 26 16.98 -16.69 -3.07
CA ARG A 26 18.35 -16.51 -3.56
C ARG A 26 18.36 -16.85 -5.06
N LYS A 27 18.64 -15.86 -5.91
CA LYS A 27 18.92 -16.06 -7.34
C LYS A 27 20.44 -16.17 -7.53
N ASP A 28 21.02 -17.29 -7.12
CA ASP A 28 22.34 -17.72 -7.59
C ASP A 28 22.13 -18.89 -8.55
N THR A 29 22.89 -18.94 -9.65
CA THR A 29 22.81 -19.95 -10.73
C THR A 29 22.97 -21.39 -10.25
N VAL A 30 23.48 -21.60 -9.03
CA VAL A 30 23.85 -22.93 -8.50
C VAL A 30 22.99 -23.36 -7.29
N ARG A 31 22.29 -22.43 -6.61
CA ARG A 31 21.54 -22.76 -5.37
C ARG A 31 20.24 -21.96 -5.26
N THR A 32 19.12 -22.66 -5.39
CA THR A 32 17.79 -22.15 -5.01
C THR A 32 17.58 -22.34 -3.51
N GLY A 33 17.39 -21.25 -2.77
CA GLY A 33 17.16 -21.32 -1.32
C GLY A 33 16.68 -20.01 -0.73
N VAL A 34 16.35 -20.04 0.56
CA VAL A 34 15.90 -18.86 1.30
C VAL A 34 17.10 -17.95 1.64
N ASN A 35 16.90 -16.63 1.55
CA ASN A 35 17.93 -15.67 1.94
C ASN A 35 18.12 -15.63 3.47
N LYS A 36 19.26 -16.14 3.96
CA LYS A 36 19.59 -16.16 5.40
C LYS A 36 19.54 -14.78 6.06
N LYS A 37 19.92 -13.71 5.34
CA LYS A 37 19.87 -12.34 5.88
C LYS A 37 18.43 -11.90 6.14
N THR A 38 17.53 -12.19 5.21
CA THR A 38 16.10 -11.86 5.36
C THR A 38 15.49 -12.66 6.51
N VAL A 39 15.85 -13.94 6.66
CA VAL A 39 15.43 -14.75 7.81
C VAL A 39 15.90 -14.15 9.13
N ALA A 40 17.18 -13.75 9.22
CA ALA A 40 17.72 -13.12 10.42
C ALA A 40 16.96 -11.83 10.80
N VAL A 41 16.63 -10.98 9.82
CA VAL A 41 15.84 -9.76 10.04
C VAL A 41 14.46 -10.09 10.63
N TRP A 42 13.75 -11.08 10.05
CA TRP A 42 12.44 -11.51 10.55
C TRP A 42 12.52 -12.10 11.96
N LEU A 43 13.59 -12.84 12.28
CA LEU A 43 13.81 -13.39 13.62
C LEU A 43 14.09 -12.30 14.66
N VAL A 44 14.94 -11.32 14.33
CA VAL A 44 15.22 -10.18 15.22
C VAL A 44 13.94 -9.37 15.45
N LEU A 45 13.18 -9.09 14.39
CA LEU A 45 11.89 -8.40 14.52
C LEU A 45 10.93 -9.19 15.41
N ALA A 46 10.80 -10.50 15.19
CA ALA A 46 9.96 -11.36 16.02
C ALA A 46 10.38 -11.31 17.50
N LEU A 47 11.68 -11.37 17.79
CA LEU A 47 12.21 -11.29 19.16
C LEU A 47 11.87 -9.96 19.82
N LEU A 48 12.12 -8.83 19.14
CA LEU A 48 11.77 -7.49 19.64
C LEU A 48 10.28 -7.37 19.94
N MET A 49 9.43 -7.94 19.07
CA MET A 49 7.99 -7.93 19.26
C MET A 49 7.54 -8.79 20.45
N HIS A 50 8.18 -9.94 20.70
CA HIS A 50 7.91 -10.74 21.90
C HIS A 50 8.33 -10.01 23.18
N GLY A 51 9.49 -9.35 23.16
CA GLY A 51 9.91 -8.49 24.27
C GLY A 51 8.89 -7.38 24.55
N PHE A 52 8.47 -6.65 23.52
CA PHE A 52 7.46 -5.59 23.63
C PHE A 52 6.11 -6.11 24.15
N ALA A 53 5.60 -7.22 23.60
CA ALA A 53 4.34 -7.79 24.04
C ALA A 53 4.39 -8.24 25.51
N PHE A 54 5.52 -8.82 25.93
CA PHE A 54 5.74 -9.22 27.32
C PHE A 54 5.75 -8.03 28.28
N THR A 55 6.48 -6.96 27.95
CA THR A 55 6.53 -5.76 28.81
C THR A 55 5.15 -5.10 28.91
N VAL A 56 4.44 -4.95 27.79
CA VAL A 56 3.09 -4.36 27.78
C VAL A 56 2.11 -5.16 28.65
N LEU A 57 2.09 -6.49 28.55
CA LEU A 57 1.18 -7.31 29.35
C LEU A 57 1.56 -7.33 30.83
N MET A 58 2.85 -7.33 31.14
CA MET A 58 3.36 -7.26 32.51
C MET A 58 2.95 -5.94 33.19
N GLU A 59 3.11 -4.81 32.49
CA GLU A 59 2.72 -3.48 33.00
C GLU A 59 1.21 -3.30 33.11
N ALA A 60 0.43 -3.88 32.20
CA ALA A 60 -1.02 -3.74 32.17
C ALA A 60 -1.73 -4.36 33.39
N ARG A 61 -1.06 -5.23 34.18
CA ARG A 61 -1.58 -5.89 35.39
C ARG A 61 -3.02 -6.38 35.24
N LEU A 62 -3.31 -7.03 34.12
CA LEU A 62 -4.68 -7.40 33.77
C LEU A 62 -5.26 -8.40 34.77
N PRO A 63 -6.48 -8.19 35.30
CA PRO A 63 -7.11 -9.12 36.22
C PRO A 63 -7.30 -10.51 35.60
N THR A 64 -7.05 -11.56 36.39
CA THR A 64 -7.21 -12.96 35.98
C THR A 64 -8.67 -13.42 35.85
N GLY A 65 -9.64 -12.56 36.18
CA GLY A 65 -11.09 -12.80 36.06
C GLY A 65 -11.69 -12.46 34.68
N ALA A 66 -13.03 -12.48 34.59
CA ALA A 66 -13.76 -12.19 33.35
C ALA A 66 -13.31 -10.85 32.72
N PRO A 67 -13.20 -10.78 31.38
CA PRO A 67 -12.74 -9.57 30.72
C PRO A 67 -13.68 -8.40 31.04
N THR A 68 -13.11 -7.26 31.43
CA THR A 68 -13.90 -6.06 31.71
C THR A 68 -14.63 -5.61 30.44
N HIS A 69 -15.82 -5.02 30.60
CA HIS A 69 -16.59 -4.51 29.46
C HIS A 69 -15.78 -3.52 28.60
N LYS A 70 -14.96 -2.68 29.25
CA LYS A 70 -14.03 -1.77 28.57
C LYS A 70 -13.01 -2.51 27.69
N LEU A 71 -12.42 -3.59 28.19
CA LEU A 71 -11.50 -4.42 27.42
C LEU A 71 -12.20 -5.09 26.23
N LEU A 72 -13.42 -5.62 26.44
CA LEU A 72 -14.22 -6.20 25.37
C LEU A 72 -14.51 -5.19 24.26
N LEU A 73 -14.93 -3.97 24.60
CA LEU A 73 -15.17 -2.90 23.61
C LEU A 73 -13.90 -2.50 22.85
N MET A 74 -12.77 -2.36 23.54
CA MET A 74 -11.49 -2.01 22.90
C MET A 74 -11.03 -3.11 21.93
N VAL A 75 -11.07 -4.37 22.36
CA VAL A 75 -10.71 -5.51 21.50
C VAL A 75 -11.71 -5.67 20.35
N SER A 76 -12.98 -5.37 20.57
CA SER A 76 -14.03 -5.36 19.54
C SER A 76 -13.78 -4.35 18.44
N ALA A 77 -13.47 -3.10 18.82
CA ALA A 77 -13.08 -2.06 17.86
C ALA A 77 -11.80 -2.45 17.11
N ALA A 78 -10.80 -3.00 17.81
CA ALA A 78 -9.57 -3.48 17.19
C ALA A 78 -9.84 -4.60 16.18
N MET A 79 -10.58 -5.64 16.56
CA MET A 79 -10.91 -6.78 15.69
C MET A 79 -11.75 -6.36 14.48
N ALA A 80 -12.70 -5.43 14.64
CA ALA A 80 -13.44 -4.86 13.52
C ALA A 80 -12.50 -4.13 12.53
N GLY A 81 -11.58 -3.31 13.06
CA GLY A 81 -10.53 -2.68 12.27
C GLY A 81 -9.66 -3.69 11.51
N LEU A 82 -9.18 -4.73 12.21
CA LEU A 82 -8.39 -5.82 11.60
C LEU A 82 -9.19 -6.54 10.51
N PHE A 83 -10.48 -6.84 10.73
CA PHE A 83 -11.33 -7.50 9.76
C PHE A 83 -11.50 -6.69 8.48
N THR A 84 -11.70 -5.37 8.58
CA THR A 84 -11.78 -4.50 7.38
C THR A 84 -10.47 -4.49 6.59
N MET A 85 -9.33 -4.52 7.28
CA MET A 85 -8.01 -4.64 6.64
C MET A 85 -7.80 -6.02 6.00
N MET A 86 -8.24 -7.09 6.65
CA MET A 86 -8.23 -8.43 6.07
C MET A 86 -9.07 -8.50 4.80
N LEU A 87 -10.25 -7.84 4.78
CA LEU A 87 -11.14 -7.84 3.63
C LEU A 87 -10.52 -7.07 2.45
N SER A 88 -9.94 -5.90 2.73
CA SER A 88 -9.20 -5.07 1.76
C SER A 88 -8.01 -5.83 1.15
N THR A 89 -7.17 -6.43 2.00
CA THR A 89 -6.01 -7.20 1.55
C THR A 89 -6.43 -8.45 0.79
N GLY A 90 -7.43 -9.17 1.31
CA GLY A 90 -8.05 -10.35 0.69
C GLY A 90 -8.63 -10.07 -0.70
N LEU A 91 -9.23 -8.89 -0.90
CA LEU A 91 -9.80 -8.49 -2.20
C LEU A 91 -8.69 -8.28 -3.24
N ASN A 92 -7.63 -7.57 -2.86
CA ASN A 92 -6.48 -7.32 -3.73
C ASN A 92 -5.70 -8.59 -4.07
N THR A 93 -5.50 -9.47 -3.09
CA THR A 93 -4.84 -10.76 -3.29
C THR A 93 -5.71 -11.69 -4.13
N SER A 94 -7.03 -11.69 -3.95
CA SER A 94 -7.97 -12.45 -4.79
C SER A 94 -7.88 -12.03 -6.26
N VAL A 95 -7.97 -10.72 -6.56
CA VAL A 95 -7.84 -10.22 -7.94
C VAL A 95 -6.50 -10.61 -8.56
N THR A 96 -5.41 -10.45 -7.79
CA THR A 96 -4.06 -10.82 -8.24
C THR A 96 -3.98 -12.31 -8.56
N ALA A 97 -4.44 -13.15 -7.64
CA ALA A 97 -4.33 -14.60 -7.72
C ALA A 97 -5.18 -15.21 -8.84
N LEU A 98 -6.31 -14.60 -9.19
CA LEU A 98 -7.20 -15.10 -10.24
C LEU A 98 -6.90 -14.54 -11.63
N PHE A 99 -6.44 -13.28 -11.74
CA PHE A 99 -6.39 -12.59 -13.03
C PHE A 99 -5.02 -12.03 -13.42
N GLU A 100 -4.15 -11.72 -12.46
CA GLU A 100 -2.81 -11.20 -12.77
C GLU A 100 -1.78 -12.32 -12.94
N ARG A 101 -1.98 -13.42 -12.21
CA ARG A 101 -1.07 -14.57 -12.27
C ARG A 101 -1.32 -15.29 -13.60
N ARG A 102 -0.40 -15.08 -14.55
CA ARG A 102 -0.43 -15.67 -15.90
C ARG A 102 -0.21 -17.20 -15.92
N ASP A 103 -0.35 -17.87 -14.78
CA ASP A 103 -0.23 -19.31 -14.62
C ASP A 103 -1.59 -20.02 -14.76
N LEU A 104 -2.70 -19.27 -14.81
CA LEU A 104 -4.03 -19.84 -14.78
C LEU A 104 -4.40 -20.56 -16.09
N ASP A 105 -4.02 -20.02 -17.25
CA ASP A 105 -4.23 -20.70 -18.54
C ASP A 105 -3.48 -22.04 -18.57
N LEU A 106 -2.27 -22.07 -18.01
CA LEU A 106 -1.46 -23.28 -17.91
C LEU A 106 -2.07 -24.30 -16.94
N LEU A 107 -2.60 -23.86 -15.79
CA LEU A 107 -3.29 -24.72 -14.83
C LEU A 107 -4.61 -25.28 -15.38
N LEU A 108 -5.35 -24.49 -16.17
CA LEU A 108 -6.60 -24.93 -16.81
C LEU A 108 -6.36 -25.86 -18.01
N SER A 109 -5.22 -25.74 -18.69
CA SER A 109 -4.81 -26.72 -19.72
C SER A 109 -4.27 -28.04 -19.15
N SER A 110 -3.93 -28.06 -17.85
CA SER A 110 -3.43 -29.26 -17.17
C SER A 110 -4.59 -30.14 -16.69
N PRO A 111 -4.40 -31.47 -16.51
CA PRO A 111 -5.44 -32.39 -16.04
C PRO A 111 -5.70 -32.25 -14.52
N ILE A 112 -5.85 -31.02 -14.02
CA ILE A 112 -6.13 -30.69 -12.63
C ILE A 112 -7.56 -30.16 -12.53
N PRO A 113 -8.39 -30.69 -11.63
CA PRO A 113 -9.77 -30.26 -11.52
C PRO A 113 -9.86 -28.80 -11.03
N SER A 114 -10.69 -27.99 -11.69
CA SER A 114 -10.87 -26.55 -11.41
C SER A 114 -11.25 -26.25 -9.95
N ARG A 115 -12.08 -27.12 -9.34
CA ARG A 115 -12.42 -27.06 -7.91
C ARG A 115 -11.20 -27.10 -6.99
N SER A 116 -10.18 -27.89 -7.33
CA SER A 116 -8.97 -28.00 -6.53
C SER A 116 -8.09 -26.78 -6.69
N VAL A 117 -7.98 -26.24 -7.91
CA VAL A 117 -7.29 -24.96 -8.15
C VAL A 117 -7.96 -23.84 -7.34
N PHE A 118 -9.28 -23.68 -7.46
CA PHE A 118 -10.02 -22.63 -6.75
C PHE A 118 -9.91 -22.74 -5.23
N THR A 119 -10.10 -23.94 -4.67
CA THR A 119 -9.99 -24.17 -3.22
C THR A 119 -8.60 -23.82 -2.71
N VAL A 120 -7.55 -24.16 -3.46
CA VAL A 120 -6.17 -23.86 -3.09
C VAL A 120 -5.88 -22.36 -3.18
N ARG A 121 -6.41 -21.66 -4.19
CA ARG A 121 -6.31 -20.20 -4.27
C ARG A 121 -6.96 -19.54 -3.07
N LEU A 122 -8.18 -19.96 -2.73
CA LEU A 122 -8.88 -19.46 -1.56
C LEU A 122 -8.09 -19.72 -0.27
N ALA A 123 -7.59 -20.95 -0.08
CA ALA A 123 -6.75 -21.30 1.08
C ALA A 123 -5.46 -20.48 1.15
N ALA A 124 -4.79 -20.25 0.01
CA ALA A 124 -3.60 -19.42 -0.06
C ALA A 124 -3.91 -17.97 0.34
N ILE A 125 -5.04 -17.41 -0.13
CA ILE A 125 -5.51 -16.08 0.26
C ILE A 125 -5.79 -16.02 1.76
N SER A 126 -6.50 -17.01 2.33
CA SER A 126 -6.74 -17.09 3.78
C SER A 126 -5.43 -17.14 4.56
N ALA A 127 -4.46 -17.95 4.12
CA ALA A 127 -3.14 -18.08 4.74
C ALA A 127 -2.35 -16.76 4.67
N THR A 128 -2.32 -16.10 3.52
CA THR A 128 -1.70 -14.79 3.36
C THR A 128 -2.35 -13.74 4.25
N SER A 129 -3.68 -13.72 4.31
CA SER A 129 -4.43 -12.79 5.14
C SER A 129 -4.18 -13.03 6.63
N CYS A 130 -4.06 -14.26 7.13
CA CYS A 130 -3.79 -14.49 8.56
C CYS A 130 -2.32 -14.29 8.97
N THR A 131 -1.36 -14.57 8.06
CA THR A 131 0.08 -14.59 8.37
C THR A 131 0.56 -13.30 9.02
N LEU A 132 0.20 -12.14 8.45
CA LEU A 132 0.61 -10.84 8.98
C LEU A 132 0.08 -10.63 10.40
N TYR A 133 -1.21 -10.85 10.64
CA TYR A 133 -1.81 -10.61 11.96
C TYR A 133 -1.33 -11.62 13.00
N LEU A 134 -1.14 -12.88 12.64
CA LEU A 134 -0.54 -13.86 13.54
C LEU A 134 0.90 -13.48 13.88
N PHE A 135 1.71 -13.04 12.91
CA PHE A 135 3.06 -12.54 13.20
C PHE A 135 3.05 -11.42 14.25
N PHE A 136 2.08 -10.50 14.17
CA PHE A 136 1.98 -9.39 15.11
C PHE A 136 1.32 -9.74 16.45
N LEU A 137 0.35 -10.66 16.49
CA LEU A 137 -0.48 -10.95 17.66
C LEU A 137 -0.05 -12.21 18.43
N THR A 138 0.62 -13.16 17.78
CA THR A 138 1.22 -14.34 18.44
C THR A 138 2.14 -13.97 19.61
N PRO A 139 2.98 -12.91 19.54
CA PRO A 139 3.73 -12.42 20.69
C PRO A 139 2.88 -12.18 21.94
N PHE A 140 1.67 -11.64 21.78
CA PHE A 140 0.74 -11.40 22.88
C PHE A 140 0.13 -12.70 23.44
N ALA A 141 -0.16 -13.68 22.57
CA ALA A 141 -0.59 -15.01 22.99
C ALA A 141 0.49 -15.70 23.82
N HIS A 142 1.75 -15.68 23.37
CA HIS A 142 2.88 -16.27 24.07
C HIS A 142 3.21 -15.57 25.38
N ALA A 143 3.25 -14.22 25.38
CA ALA A 143 3.43 -13.43 26.58
C ALA A 143 2.31 -13.68 27.60
N GLY A 144 1.06 -13.77 27.14
CA GLY A 144 -0.07 -14.13 27.99
C GLY A 144 0.11 -15.48 28.66
N VAL A 145 0.51 -16.52 27.91
CA VAL A 145 0.80 -17.84 28.47
C VAL A 145 1.96 -17.79 29.47
N ALA A 146 3.05 -17.08 29.15
CA ALA A 146 4.20 -16.92 30.05
C ALA A 146 3.83 -16.22 31.38
N LEU A 147 2.82 -15.35 31.35
CA LEU A 147 2.26 -14.66 32.51
C LEU A 147 1.08 -15.41 33.17
N GLY A 148 0.80 -16.66 32.77
CA GLY A 148 -0.26 -17.50 33.33
C GLY A 148 -1.68 -17.20 32.80
N GLN A 149 -1.82 -16.35 31.79
CA GLN A 149 -3.09 -15.94 31.20
C GLN A 149 -3.40 -16.72 29.91
N LEU A 150 -3.98 -17.92 30.05
CA LEU A 150 -4.35 -18.78 28.90
C LEU A 150 -5.37 -18.15 27.94
N ARG A 151 -6.12 -17.13 28.38
CA ARG A 151 -7.12 -16.44 27.58
C ARG A 151 -6.59 -15.93 26.24
N TRP A 152 -5.32 -15.52 26.19
CA TRP A 152 -4.71 -14.94 25.00
C TRP A 152 -4.46 -15.95 23.89
N LEU A 153 -4.54 -17.26 24.18
CA LEU A 153 -4.58 -18.30 23.14
C LEU A 153 -5.80 -18.16 22.23
N GLY A 154 -6.85 -17.47 22.69
CA GLY A 154 -8.02 -17.12 21.90
C GLY A 154 -7.72 -16.28 20.64
N ILE A 155 -6.56 -15.62 20.57
CA ILE A 155 -6.10 -14.90 19.38
C ILE A 155 -6.06 -15.83 18.16
N TYR A 156 -5.58 -17.07 18.31
CA TYR A 156 -5.46 -18.02 17.20
C TYR A 156 -6.79 -18.32 16.50
N PRO A 157 -7.83 -18.85 17.20
CA PRO A 157 -9.13 -19.12 16.58
C PRO A 157 -9.80 -17.85 16.05
N ALA A 158 -9.64 -16.71 16.73
CA ALA A 158 -10.20 -15.44 16.28
C ALA A 158 -9.63 -15.00 14.92
N ILE A 159 -8.30 -14.93 14.80
CA ILE A 159 -7.63 -14.48 13.57
C ILE A 159 -7.83 -15.49 12.44
N VAL A 160 -7.72 -16.80 12.73
CA VAL A 160 -7.92 -17.84 11.69
C VAL A 160 -9.36 -17.80 11.18
N GLY A 161 -10.36 -17.77 12.07
CA GLY A 161 -11.76 -17.69 11.64
C GLY A 161 -12.06 -16.41 10.87
N MET A 162 -11.56 -15.25 11.32
CA MET A 162 -11.73 -13.98 10.59
C MET A 162 -11.09 -14.04 9.21
N ALA A 163 -9.91 -14.67 9.07
CA ALA A 163 -9.25 -14.84 7.78
C ALA A 163 -10.07 -15.70 6.82
N LEU A 164 -10.65 -16.79 7.31
CA LEU A 164 -11.50 -17.66 6.50
C LEU A 164 -12.76 -16.94 6.01
N VAL A 165 -13.46 -16.22 6.90
CA VAL A 165 -14.63 -15.42 6.52
C VAL A 165 -14.23 -14.32 5.55
N SER A 166 -13.21 -13.54 5.89
CA SER A 166 -12.74 -12.40 5.11
C SER A 166 -12.30 -12.81 3.70
N SER A 167 -11.46 -13.84 3.57
CA SER A 167 -11.01 -14.34 2.26
C SER A 167 -12.15 -14.86 1.40
N SER A 168 -13.14 -15.53 2.02
CA SER A 168 -14.35 -15.99 1.31
C SER A 168 -15.19 -14.82 0.81
N VAL A 169 -15.45 -13.83 1.65
CA VAL A 169 -16.19 -12.61 1.28
C VAL A 169 -15.45 -11.84 0.19
N SER A 170 -14.14 -11.65 0.31
CA SER A 170 -13.30 -10.98 -0.69
C SER A 170 -13.28 -11.73 -2.03
N MET A 171 -13.26 -13.06 -2.00
CA MET A 171 -13.34 -13.90 -3.20
C MET A 171 -14.69 -13.74 -3.89
N LEU A 172 -15.79 -13.83 -3.15
CA LEU A 172 -17.14 -13.64 -3.67
C LEU A 172 -17.32 -12.23 -4.25
N LEU A 173 -16.83 -11.21 -3.55
CA LEU A 173 -16.86 -9.83 -4.01
C LEU A 173 -16.03 -9.67 -5.29
N THR A 174 -14.87 -10.33 -5.38
CA THR A 174 -14.05 -10.34 -6.60
C THR A 174 -14.83 -10.91 -7.77
N LEU A 175 -15.44 -12.08 -7.61
CA LEU A 175 -16.23 -12.73 -8.66
C LEU A 175 -17.44 -11.87 -9.08
N ALA A 176 -18.13 -11.27 -8.10
CA ALA A 176 -19.26 -10.38 -8.34
C ALA A 176 -18.84 -9.11 -9.10
N LEU A 177 -17.71 -8.50 -8.74
CA LEU A 177 -17.16 -7.34 -9.42
C LEU A 177 -16.72 -7.69 -10.85
N VAL A 178 -16.16 -8.88 -11.09
CA VAL A 178 -15.79 -9.30 -12.45
C VAL A 178 -17.03 -9.52 -13.31
N ARG A 179 -18.08 -10.14 -12.75
CA ARG A 179 -19.35 -10.34 -13.46
C ARG A 179 -20.00 -9.02 -13.86
N SER A 180 -19.91 -8.00 -13.01
CA SER A 180 -20.59 -6.71 -13.21
C SER A 180 -19.77 -5.68 -14.00
N LEU A 181 -18.45 -5.61 -13.77
CA LEU A 181 -17.58 -4.56 -14.34
C LEU A 181 -16.60 -5.08 -15.38
N GLY A 182 -16.36 -6.40 -15.43
CA GLY A 182 -15.30 -7.03 -16.19
C GLY A 182 -13.92 -6.88 -15.53
N VAL A 183 -13.01 -7.81 -15.85
CA VAL A 183 -11.71 -8.00 -15.19
C VAL A 183 -10.89 -6.72 -15.05
N ARG A 184 -10.78 -5.94 -16.13
CA ARG A 184 -9.97 -4.71 -16.12
C ARG A 184 -10.47 -3.68 -15.11
N ARG A 185 -11.79 -3.48 -15.02
CA ARG A 185 -12.38 -2.50 -14.10
C ARG A 185 -12.36 -3.02 -12.67
N THR A 186 -12.61 -4.32 -12.46
CA THR A 186 -12.50 -4.96 -11.14
C THR A 186 -11.14 -4.76 -10.50
N ARG A 187 -10.06 -4.83 -11.29
CA ARG A 187 -8.71 -4.55 -10.81
C ARG A 187 -8.58 -3.14 -10.23
N VAL A 188 -9.10 -2.15 -10.95
CA VAL A 188 -9.06 -0.75 -10.50
C VAL A 188 -9.90 -0.58 -9.24
N THR A 189 -11.10 -1.14 -9.22
CA THR A 189 -12.02 -1.04 -8.08
C THR A 189 -11.44 -1.70 -6.83
N ALA A 190 -10.85 -2.89 -6.95
CA ALA A 190 -10.22 -3.59 -5.82
C ALA A 190 -9.03 -2.81 -5.25
N GLN A 191 -8.18 -2.25 -6.11
CA GLN A 191 -7.05 -1.42 -5.70
C GLN A 191 -7.51 -0.13 -5.03
N LEU A 192 -8.53 0.53 -5.58
CA LEU A 192 -9.12 1.74 -4.99
C LEU A 192 -9.76 1.43 -3.64
N LEU A 193 -10.55 0.37 -3.52
CA LEU A 193 -11.14 -0.04 -2.25
C LEU A 193 -10.07 -0.33 -1.21
N GLY A 194 -9.00 -1.04 -1.60
CA GLY A 194 -7.92 -1.32 -0.65
C GLY A 194 -7.12 -0.10 -0.24
N ALA A 195 -6.87 0.81 -1.18
CA ALA A 195 -6.25 2.11 -0.92
C ALA A 195 -7.11 2.95 0.03
N VAL A 196 -8.42 3.04 -0.23
CA VAL A 196 -9.38 3.78 0.61
C VAL A 196 -9.47 3.17 2.00
N SER A 197 -9.50 1.84 2.14
CA SER A 197 -9.47 1.20 3.46
C SER A 197 -8.17 1.51 4.21
N GLY A 198 -7.02 1.46 3.52
CA GLY A 198 -5.72 1.86 4.07
C GLY A 198 -5.70 3.33 4.52
N ALA A 199 -6.23 4.22 3.68
CA ALA A 199 -6.38 5.64 3.98
C ALA A 199 -7.31 5.86 5.17
N ALA A 200 -8.47 5.21 5.23
CA ALA A 200 -9.43 5.39 6.30
C ALA A 200 -8.81 5.09 7.68
N ILE A 201 -8.02 4.02 7.82
CA ILE A 201 -7.36 3.71 9.10
C ILE A 201 -6.30 4.75 9.45
N PHE A 202 -5.48 5.15 8.49
CA PHE A 202 -4.48 6.21 8.70
C PHE A 202 -5.15 7.54 9.11
N LEU A 203 -6.24 7.90 8.44
CA LEU A 203 -7.03 9.09 8.75
C LEU A 203 -7.67 8.98 10.13
N LEU A 204 -8.27 7.84 10.49
CA LEU A 204 -8.86 7.61 11.81
C LEU A 204 -7.82 7.68 12.94
N ALA A 205 -6.64 7.06 12.74
CA ALA A 205 -5.56 7.09 13.72
C ALA A 205 -5.05 8.52 13.99
N GLN A 206 -4.99 9.36 12.96
CA GLN A 206 -4.62 10.76 13.12
C GLN A 206 -5.78 11.67 13.55
N ALA A 207 -7.03 11.29 13.26
CA ALA A 207 -8.19 12.14 13.45
C ALA A 207 -8.34 12.58 14.90
N TYR A 208 -8.01 11.73 15.87
CA TYR A 208 -8.05 12.05 17.29
C TYR A 208 -7.15 13.24 17.67
N ASN A 209 -5.96 13.33 17.05
CA ASN A 209 -5.00 14.41 17.30
C ASN A 209 -5.09 15.56 16.27
N SER A 210 -6.11 15.52 15.40
CA SER A 210 -6.32 16.52 14.35
C SER A 210 -7.36 17.56 14.76
N ALA A 211 -7.54 18.60 13.92
CA ALA A 211 -8.63 19.56 14.07
C ALA A 211 -10.04 18.92 14.06
N LEU A 212 -10.18 17.69 13.52
CA LEU A 212 -11.42 16.92 13.53
C LEU A 212 -11.65 16.16 14.84
N GLY A 213 -10.68 16.13 15.77
CA GLY A 213 -10.76 15.40 17.03
C GLY A 213 -12.05 15.67 17.81
N PRO A 214 -12.45 16.94 18.04
CA PRO A 214 -13.70 17.26 18.74
C PRO A 214 -14.96 16.82 18.00
N ALA A 215 -14.97 16.83 16.66
CA ALA A 215 -16.09 16.35 15.86
C ALA A 215 -16.19 14.81 15.92
N LEU A 216 -15.06 14.12 15.81
CA LEU A 216 -14.98 12.67 15.95
C LEU A 216 -15.38 12.23 17.36
N GLN A 217 -14.92 12.91 18.41
CA GLN A 217 -15.32 12.62 19.79
C GLN A 217 -16.83 12.80 19.99
N ARG A 218 -17.44 13.84 19.41
CA ARG A 218 -18.91 14.01 19.42
C ARG A 218 -19.62 12.89 18.68
N PHE A 219 -19.12 12.49 17.52
CA PHE A 219 -19.67 11.38 16.75
C PHE A 219 -19.57 10.04 17.51
N VAL A 220 -18.42 9.74 18.09
CA VAL A 220 -18.20 8.55 18.94
C VAL A 220 -19.12 8.59 20.16
N LYS A 221 -19.26 9.73 20.84
CA LYS A 221 -20.19 9.90 21.96
C LYS A 221 -21.66 9.68 21.56
N ARG A 222 -22.05 10.03 20.32
CA ARG A 222 -23.39 9.73 19.79
C ARG A 222 -23.60 8.26 19.50
N LEU A 223 -22.54 7.52 19.17
CA LEU A 223 -22.61 6.09 18.93
C LEU A 223 -22.50 5.26 20.20
N LEU A 224 -21.91 5.79 21.28
CA LEU A 224 -21.74 5.10 22.57
C LEU A 224 -23.02 4.40 23.08
N PRO A 225 -24.21 5.03 23.03
CA PRO A 225 -25.47 4.41 23.47
C PRO A 225 -25.86 3.14 22.69
N LEU A 226 -25.38 2.97 21.45
CA LEU A 226 -25.62 1.75 20.67
C LEU A 226 -24.83 0.54 21.18
N PHE A 227 -23.80 0.77 22.01
CA PHE A 227 -22.92 -0.24 22.58
C PHE A 227 -23.19 -0.52 24.07
N ASP A 228 -24.18 0.14 24.66
CA ASP A 228 -24.58 -0.09 26.06
C ASP A 228 -25.14 -1.51 26.25
N HIS A 229 -25.20 -1.96 27.50
CA HIS A 229 -25.76 -3.27 27.84
C HIS A 229 -27.23 -3.35 27.41
N GLY A 230 -27.59 -4.41 26.67
CA GLY A 230 -28.94 -4.60 26.13
C GLY A 230 -29.22 -3.91 24.79
N ALA A 231 -28.30 -3.11 24.26
CA ALA A 231 -28.43 -2.53 22.92
C ALA A 231 -28.14 -3.54 21.79
N ALA A 232 -28.58 -3.27 20.56
CA ALA A 232 -28.40 -4.16 19.41
C ALA A 232 -26.92 -4.47 19.07
N LEU A 233 -26.00 -3.55 19.40
CA LEU A 233 -24.54 -3.73 19.31
C LEU A 233 -23.88 -3.80 20.69
N GLY A 234 -24.63 -4.15 21.73
CA GLY A 234 -24.12 -4.33 23.09
C GLY A 234 -23.15 -5.51 23.21
N ALA A 235 -22.58 -5.68 24.40
CA ALA A 235 -21.57 -6.72 24.70
C ALA A 235 -22.00 -8.14 24.30
N ASP A 236 -23.29 -8.44 24.32
CA ASP A 236 -23.84 -9.77 24.03
C ASP A 236 -24.01 -10.05 22.53
N SER A 237 -23.88 -9.04 21.68
CA SER A 237 -24.07 -9.19 20.23
C SER A 237 -23.12 -10.22 19.60
N ILE A 238 -23.65 -10.93 18.59
CA ILE A 238 -22.90 -11.87 17.75
C ILE A 238 -21.84 -11.13 16.92
N ALA A 239 -22.04 -9.82 16.66
CA ALA A 239 -21.07 -8.99 15.95
C ALA A 239 -19.67 -8.99 16.62
N TRP A 240 -19.62 -9.20 17.93
CA TRP A 240 -18.38 -9.20 18.72
C TRP A 240 -17.80 -10.59 18.96
N LEU A 241 -18.30 -11.60 18.25
CA LEU A 241 -17.81 -12.97 18.32
C LEU A 241 -16.29 -13.08 18.09
N PRO A 242 -15.65 -12.34 17.16
CA PRO A 242 -14.19 -12.35 17.03
C PRO A 242 -13.45 -11.84 18.27
N ALA A 243 -13.98 -10.81 18.94
CA ALA A 243 -13.37 -10.25 20.14
C ALA A 243 -13.55 -11.16 21.36
N LYS A 244 -14.72 -11.77 21.51
CA LYS A 244 -14.99 -12.78 22.53
C LYS A 244 -14.08 -14.00 22.34
N ALA A 245 -13.88 -14.44 21.11
CA ALA A 245 -12.93 -15.49 20.75
C ALA A 245 -11.49 -15.08 21.11
N ALA A 246 -11.06 -13.86 20.74
CA ALA A 246 -9.71 -13.35 21.03
C ALA A 246 -9.41 -13.25 22.53
N LEU A 247 -10.43 -12.95 23.34
CA LEU A 247 -10.36 -12.90 24.80
C LEU A 247 -10.47 -14.27 25.47
N GLY A 248 -10.43 -15.36 24.71
CA GLY A 248 -10.30 -16.72 25.24
C GLY A 248 -11.60 -17.36 25.69
N MET A 249 -12.76 -16.83 25.29
CA MET A 249 -14.04 -17.51 25.54
C MET A 249 -14.15 -18.74 24.62
N PRO A 250 -14.29 -19.96 25.18
CA PRO A 250 -14.15 -21.20 24.40
C PRO A 250 -15.28 -21.39 23.38
N LEU A 251 -16.53 -21.10 23.75
CA LEU A 251 -17.67 -21.23 22.85
C LEU A 251 -17.59 -20.24 21.66
N PRO A 252 -17.36 -18.92 21.86
CA PRO A 252 -17.09 -17.99 20.76
C PRO A 252 -15.90 -18.39 19.88
N ALA A 253 -14.82 -18.93 20.47
CA ALA A 253 -13.66 -19.40 19.70
C ALA A 253 -14.01 -20.58 18.78
N LEU A 254 -14.73 -21.57 19.29
CA LEU A 254 -15.22 -22.71 18.51
C LEU A 254 -16.20 -22.28 17.42
N LEU A 255 -17.14 -21.39 17.74
CA LEU A 255 -18.07 -20.84 16.76
C LEU A 255 -17.35 -20.04 15.68
N MET A 256 -16.31 -19.28 16.02
CA MET A 256 -15.55 -18.50 15.04
C MET A 256 -14.85 -19.38 14.00
N ILE A 257 -14.20 -20.44 14.47
CA ILE A 257 -13.59 -21.43 13.58
C ILE A 257 -14.67 -22.18 12.79
N GLY A 258 -15.74 -22.62 13.45
CA GLY A 258 -16.81 -23.39 12.82
C GLY A 258 -17.50 -22.61 11.71
N VAL A 259 -17.92 -21.38 11.98
CA VAL A 259 -18.53 -20.47 11.01
C VAL A 259 -17.53 -20.12 9.91
N GLY A 260 -16.29 -19.75 10.26
CA GLY A 260 -15.26 -19.45 9.26
C GLY A 260 -14.97 -20.62 8.32
N GLY A 261 -14.84 -21.82 8.88
CA GLY A 261 -14.65 -23.07 8.12
C GLY A 261 -15.85 -23.41 7.25
N ALA A 262 -17.08 -23.26 7.75
CA ALA A 262 -18.29 -23.49 6.99
C ALA A 262 -18.43 -22.51 5.82
N VAL A 263 -18.20 -21.22 6.05
CA VAL A 263 -18.23 -20.18 5.00
C VAL A 263 -17.17 -20.45 3.94
N PHE A 264 -15.94 -20.79 4.35
CA PHE A 264 -14.86 -21.17 3.43
C PHE A 264 -15.24 -22.39 2.58
N TRP A 265 -15.71 -23.45 3.23
CA TRP A 265 -16.06 -24.71 2.57
C TRP A 265 -17.21 -24.52 1.58
N LEU A 266 -18.26 -23.79 1.98
CA LEU A 266 -19.41 -23.48 1.15
C LEU A 266 -19.00 -22.63 -0.06
N THR A 267 -18.16 -21.62 0.16
CA THR A 267 -17.63 -20.77 -0.92
C THR A 267 -16.83 -21.60 -1.92
N ALA A 268 -15.90 -22.44 -1.43
CA ALA A 268 -15.07 -23.30 -2.27
C ALA A 268 -15.90 -24.29 -3.10
N ARG A 269 -16.99 -24.84 -2.51
CA ARG A 269 -17.88 -25.79 -3.18
C ARG A 269 -18.78 -25.13 -4.22
N LEU A 270 -19.49 -24.06 -3.84
CA LEU A 270 -20.57 -23.49 -4.66
C LEU A 270 -20.09 -22.58 -5.78
N THR A 271 -18.92 -21.95 -5.65
CA THR A 271 -18.52 -20.84 -6.57
C THR A 271 -17.46 -21.20 -7.60
N HIS A 272 -16.96 -22.43 -7.60
CA HIS A 272 -15.95 -22.88 -8.56
C HIS A 272 -16.42 -22.80 -10.03
N GLY A 273 -17.72 -22.94 -10.31
CA GLY A 273 -18.28 -22.80 -11.66
C GLY A 273 -18.22 -21.35 -12.17
N PHE A 274 -18.51 -20.38 -11.30
CA PHE A 274 -18.37 -18.95 -11.61
C PHE A 274 -16.92 -18.57 -11.92
N PHE A 275 -15.97 -19.19 -11.21
CA PHE A 275 -14.55 -19.01 -11.47
C PHE A 275 -14.18 -19.43 -12.91
N VAL A 276 -14.62 -20.60 -13.36
CA VAL A 276 -14.32 -21.08 -14.73
C VAL A 276 -14.87 -20.11 -15.78
N HIS A 277 -16.12 -19.68 -15.65
CA HIS A 277 -16.71 -18.72 -16.59
C HIS A 277 -16.04 -17.34 -16.55
N GLY A 278 -15.73 -16.81 -15.36
CA GLY A 278 -15.07 -15.51 -15.21
C GLY A 278 -13.65 -15.49 -15.80
N VAL A 279 -12.94 -16.61 -15.71
CA VAL A 279 -11.59 -16.76 -16.29
C VAL A 279 -11.65 -16.93 -17.80
N GLN A 280 -12.59 -17.71 -18.32
CA GLN A 280 -12.79 -17.83 -19.77
C GLN A 280 -13.17 -16.49 -20.41
N GLN A 281 -13.97 -15.67 -19.72
CA GLN A 281 -14.25 -14.29 -20.15
C GLN A 281 -13.00 -13.41 -20.12
N ALA A 282 -12.10 -13.60 -19.15
CA ALA A 282 -10.83 -12.88 -19.06
C ALA A 282 -9.89 -13.23 -20.24
N ALA A 283 -9.73 -14.52 -20.52
CA ALA A 283 -8.90 -15.03 -21.61
C ALA A 283 -9.46 -14.63 -22.99
N GLY A 284 -10.79 -14.71 -23.18
CA GLY A 284 -11.46 -14.28 -24.41
C GLY A 284 -11.55 -12.76 -24.61
N ALA A 285 -11.27 -11.95 -23.57
CA ALA A 285 -11.29 -10.49 -23.65
C ALA A 285 -10.02 -9.89 -24.27
N VAL A 286 -8.99 -10.69 -24.56
CA VAL A 286 -7.86 -10.26 -25.41
C VAL A 286 -8.35 -10.22 -26.86
N ARG A 287 -9.27 -9.30 -27.15
CA ARG A 287 -9.56 -8.91 -28.52
C ARG A 287 -8.33 -8.18 -29.04
N VAL A 288 -7.59 -8.81 -29.95
CA VAL A 288 -6.68 -8.09 -30.84
C VAL A 288 -7.51 -6.97 -31.46
N ALA A 289 -7.20 -5.72 -31.13
CA ALA A 289 -7.96 -4.59 -31.62
C ALA A 289 -7.96 -4.66 -33.15
N LYS A 290 -9.14 -4.80 -33.75
CA LYS A 290 -9.29 -4.84 -35.20
C LYS A 290 -8.64 -3.56 -35.75
N ALA A 291 -7.67 -3.71 -36.65
CA ALA A 291 -6.98 -2.56 -37.21
C ALA A 291 -8.03 -1.57 -37.75
N PRO A 292 -7.94 -0.27 -37.39
CA PRO A 292 -8.92 0.70 -37.85
C PRO A 292 -9.01 0.65 -39.38
N PRO A 293 -10.22 0.68 -39.97
CA PRO A 293 -10.36 0.68 -41.41
C PRO A 293 -9.76 1.98 -41.97
N GLY A 294 -8.73 1.85 -42.79
CA GLY A 294 -8.01 2.95 -43.44
C GLY A 294 -6.50 2.97 -43.14
N GLY A 295 -5.73 3.61 -44.03
CA GLY A 295 -4.28 3.79 -43.85
C GLY A 295 -3.94 4.63 -42.61
N LEU A 296 -2.75 4.41 -42.06
CA LEU A 296 -2.23 5.17 -40.91
C LEU A 296 -2.13 6.67 -41.26
N ARG A 297 -3.02 7.50 -40.68
CA ARG A 297 -2.90 8.96 -40.78
C ARG A 297 -1.88 9.47 -39.78
N PHE A 298 -0.62 9.55 -40.21
CA PHE A 298 0.44 10.12 -39.41
C PHE A 298 0.30 11.65 -39.31
N ARG A 299 0.17 12.18 -38.09
CA ARG A 299 0.19 13.62 -37.84
C ARG A 299 1.61 14.05 -37.49
N PHE A 300 2.44 14.22 -38.51
CA PHE A 300 3.75 14.87 -38.37
C PHE A 300 3.53 16.38 -38.26
N GLY A 301 4.14 17.05 -37.28
CA GLY A 301 3.95 18.50 -37.04
C GLY A 301 3.85 18.92 -35.56
N ARG A 302 3.85 17.97 -34.62
CA ARG A 302 4.02 18.29 -33.19
C ARG A 302 5.49 18.19 -32.83
N GLY A 303 6.03 19.22 -32.17
CA GLY A 303 7.41 19.20 -31.66
C GLY A 303 7.67 17.98 -30.76
N LEU A 304 8.89 17.43 -30.84
CA LEU A 304 9.32 16.21 -30.14
C LEU A 304 8.94 16.21 -28.65
N THR A 305 9.19 17.32 -27.96
CA THR A 305 8.86 17.51 -26.54
C THR A 305 7.37 17.30 -26.27
N ARG A 306 6.48 17.93 -27.07
CA ARG A 306 5.03 17.80 -26.89
C ARG A 306 4.57 16.37 -27.18
N THR A 307 5.16 15.72 -28.17
CA THR A 307 4.85 14.33 -28.50
C THR A 307 5.22 13.39 -27.35
N ILE A 308 6.40 13.57 -26.75
CA ILE A 308 6.83 12.81 -25.57
C ILE A 308 5.91 13.09 -24.38
N LEU A 309 5.65 14.37 -24.04
CA LEU A 309 4.77 14.74 -22.93
C LEU A 309 3.39 14.09 -23.05
N VAL A 310 2.74 14.22 -24.21
CA VAL A 310 1.40 13.64 -24.44
C VAL A 310 1.46 12.10 -24.43
N LYS A 311 2.54 11.48 -24.93
CA LYS A 311 2.74 10.02 -24.86
C LYS A 311 2.75 9.59 -23.40
N GLU A 312 3.63 10.17 -22.59
CA GLU A 312 3.81 9.78 -21.19
C GLU A 312 2.56 10.05 -20.36
N TRP A 313 1.89 11.19 -20.53
CA TRP A 313 0.65 11.47 -19.79
C TRP A 313 -0.50 10.53 -20.16
N ARG A 314 -0.65 10.17 -21.44
CA ARG A 314 -1.65 9.17 -21.85
C ARG A 314 -1.34 7.80 -21.26
N LEU A 315 -0.06 7.45 -21.16
CA LEU A 315 0.37 6.20 -20.56
C LEU A 315 0.11 6.18 -19.06
N ILE A 316 0.44 7.26 -18.35
CA ILE A 316 0.13 7.46 -16.93
C ILE A 316 -1.37 7.33 -16.69
N TRP A 317 -2.20 7.99 -17.49
CA TRP A 317 -3.66 7.94 -17.37
C TRP A 317 -4.26 6.55 -17.69
N ARG A 318 -3.57 5.76 -18.51
CA ARG A 318 -4.03 4.40 -18.87
C ARG A 318 -3.64 3.36 -17.83
N ASP A 319 -2.79 3.70 -16.87
CA ASP A 319 -2.32 2.82 -15.81
C ASP A 319 -3.15 3.02 -14.52
N PRO A 320 -4.09 2.11 -14.21
CA PRO A 320 -4.96 2.26 -13.06
C PRO A 320 -4.23 2.10 -11.73
N GLN A 321 -3.15 1.33 -11.70
CA GLN A 321 -2.38 1.09 -10.49
C GLN A 321 -1.62 2.36 -10.09
N LEU A 322 -1.07 3.06 -11.07
CA LEU A 322 -0.46 4.37 -10.89
C LEU A 322 -1.51 5.37 -10.37
N ILE A 323 -2.70 5.44 -10.99
CA ILE A 323 -3.77 6.32 -10.52
C ILE A 323 -4.15 6.02 -9.06
N ALA A 324 -4.31 4.74 -8.70
CA ALA A 324 -4.63 4.35 -7.32
C ALA A 324 -3.52 4.73 -6.33
N GLN A 325 -2.24 4.58 -6.72
CA GLN A 325 -1.10 4.97 -5.89
C GLN A 325 -1.04 6.49 -5.66
N VAL A 326 -1.23 7.27 -6.72
CA VAL A 326 -1.26 8.73 -6.62
C VAL A 326 -2.49 9.18 -5.84
N GLY A 327 -3.66 8.57 -6.09
CA GLY A 327 -4.88 8.82 -5.34
C GLY A 327 -4.72 8.55 -3.84
N LEU A 328 -4.05 7.47 -3.46
CA LEU A 328 -3.74 7.17 -2.06
C LEU A 328 -2.84 8.24 -1.43
N GLN A 329 -1.80 8.67 -2.16
CA GLN A 329 -0.93 9.77 -1.74
C GLN A 329 -1.70 11.08 -1.55
N LEU A 330 -2.66 11.39 -2.44
CA LEU A 330 -3.57 12.52 -2.29
C LEU A 330 -4.48 12.39 -1.07
N MET A 331 -5.00 11.20 -0.78
CA MET A 331 -5.80 10.97 0.43
C MET A 331 -4.99 11.23 1.71
N TYR A 332 -3.70 10.87 1.71
CA TYR A 332 -2.81 11.16 2.84
C TYR A 332 -2.50 12.66 3.01
N LEU A 333 -2.71 13.50 1.99
CA LEU A 333 -2.65 14.95 2.13
C LEU A 333 -3.88 15.55 2.81
N LEU A 334 -5.02 14.85 2.82
CA LEU A 334 -6.27 15.44 3.31
C LEU A 334 -6.18 15.95 4.75
N PRO A 335 -5.59 15.23 5.73
CA PRO A 335 -5.38 15.75 7.08
C PRO A 335 -4.49 16.98 7.12
N LEU A 336 -3.49 17.02 6.23
CA LEU A 336 -2.51 18.09 6.16
C LEU A 336 -3.15 19.40 5.68
N PHE A 337 -4.22 19.33 4.87
CA PHE A 337 -4.99 20.51 4.46
C PHE A 337 -5.94 21.03 5.53
N MET A 338 -6.30 20.22 6.55
CA MET A 338 -7.24 20.67 7.58
C MET A 338 -6.71 21.89 8.35
N PRO A 339 -5.47 21.91 8.88
CA PRO A 339 -4.95 23.12 9.53
C PRO A 339 -4.90 24.35 8.64
N LEU A 340 -4.66 24.15 7.33
CA LEU A 340 -4.69 25.21 6.33
C LEU A 340 -6.09 25.81 6.22
N LEU A 341 -7.12 24.98 6.05
CA LEU A 341 -8.53 25.40 5.95
C LEU A 341 -9.09 26.03 7.23
N PHE A 342 -8.67 25.54 8.40
CA PHE A 342 -9.09 26.06 9.71
C PHE A 342 -8.22 27.22 10.24
N GLY A 343 -7.30 27.76 9.43
CA GLY A 343 -6.57 28.99 9.75
C GLY A 343 -5.54 28.88 10.89
N ARG A 344 -5.01 27.69 11.17
CA ARG A 344 -3.99 27.50 12.21
C ARG A 344 -2.59 27.79 11.66
N ALA A 345 -2.13 29.04 11.77
CA ALA A 345 -0.83 29.49 11.25
C ALA A 345 0.37 28.65 11.76
N ALA A 346 0.33 28.18 13.02
CA ALA A 346 1.37 27.33 13.60
C ALA A 346 1.57 25.98 12.89
N ALA A 347 0.60 25.53 12.10
CA ALA A 347 0.70 24.27 11.36
C ALA A 347 1.28 24.45 9.94
N LEU A 348 1.38 25.68 9.41
CA LEU A 348 1.81 25.92 8.04
C LEU A 348 3.21 25.36 7.73
N PRO A 349 4.23 25.46 8.61
CA PRO A 349 5.53 24.87 8.36
C PRO A 349 5.48 23.34 8.18
N ALA A 350 4.65 22.64 8.95
CA ALA A 350 4.45 21.20 8.80
C ALA A 350 3.75 20.87 7.47
N VAL A 351 2.77 21.68 7.06
CA VAL A 351 2.11 21.56 5.75
C VAL A 351 3.09 21.76 4.60
N ALA A 352 3.94 22.78 4.69
CA ALA A 352 5.00 23.05 3.72
C ALA A 352 5.94 21.85 3.55
N ALA A 353 6.43 21.30 4.66
CA ALA A 353 7.32 20.14 4.68
C ALA A 353 6.68 18.92 4.00
N ALA A 354 5.45 18.58 4.39
CA ALA A 354 4.79 17.40 3.88
C ALA A 354 4.33 17.55 2.42
N LEU A 355 3.95 18.76 1.96
CA LEU A 355 3.71 19.02 0.54
C LEU A 355 4.98 18.86 -0.30
N ALA A 356 6.11 19.40 0.15
CA ALA A 356 7.39 19.27 -0.55
C ALA A 356 7.83 17.80 -0.62
N PHE A 357 7.76 17.07 0.51
CA PHE A 357 8.08 15.65 0.56
C PHE A 357 7.22 14.84 -0.41
N LEU A 358 5.92 15.11 -0.45
CA LEU A 358 5.01 14.37 -1.32
C LEU A 358 5.27 14.65 -2.79
N CYS A 359 5.55 15.91 -3.17
CA CYS A 359 5.93 16.26 -4.53
C CYS A 359 7.18 15.48 -4.98
N GLY A 360 8.18 15.37 -4.09
CA GLY A 360 9.37 14.55 -4.29
C GLY A 360 9.05 13.07 -4.45
N ALA A 361 8.27 12.49 -3.52
CA ALA A 361 7.91 11.07 -3.52
C ALA A 361 7.07 10.67 -4.75
N LEU A 362 6.11 11.52 -5.14
CA LEU A 362 5.30 11.34 -6.33
C LEU A 362 6.15 11.45 -7.60
N SER A 363 7.02 12.47 -7.68
CA SER A 363 7.95 12.63 -8.80
C SER A 363 8.92 11.45 -8.92
N ALA A 364 9.47 10.94 -7.82
CA ALA A 364 10.30 9.73 -7.82
C ALA A 364 9.52 8.52 -8.36
N SER A 365 8.25 8.38 -7.96
CA SER A 365 7.39 7.30 -8.43
C SER A 365 7.12 7.34 -9.93
N LEU A 366 6.82 8.53 -10.46
CA LEU A 366 6.59 8.75 -11.88
C LEU A 366 7.89 8.62 -12.68
N SER A 367 9.02 9.08 -12.13
CA SER A 367 10.34 8.99 -12.75
C SER A 367 10.74 7.54 -12.99
N TRP A 368 10.51 6.65 -12.02
CA TRP A 368 10.81 5.23 -12.19
C TRP A 368 10.03 4.61 -13.35
N ILE A 369 8.76 5.01 -13.51
CA ILE A 369 7.87 4.47 -14.55
C ILE A 369 8.23 5.04 -15.94
N VAL A 370 8.50 6.33 -16.03
CA VAL A 370 8.75 7.02 -17.31
C VAL A 370 10.18 6.85 -17.80
N ILE A 371 11.15 6.79 -16.89
CA ILE A 371 12.58 6.76 -17.21
C ILE A 371 13.13 5.33 -17.13
N SER A 372 12.88 4.61 -16.04
CA SER A 372 13.49 3.29 -15.80
C SER A 372 12.72 2.16 -16.47
N ALA A 373 11.40 2.28 -16.57
CA ALA A 373 10.51 1.28 -17.15
C ALA A 373 10.12 1.57 -18.61
N GLU A 374 11.05 2.11 -19.41
CA GLU A 374 10.85 2.32 -20.84
C GLU A 374 10.97 0.99 -21.59
N ASP A 375 9.98 0.68 -22.43
CA ASP A 375 9.87 -0.63 -23.10
C ASP A 375 10.83 -0.75 -24.29
N ALA A 376 11.24 0.36 -24.89
CA ALA A 376 12.10 0.39 -26.08
C ALA A 376 13.23 1.43 -25.95
N PRO A 377 14.15 1.29 -24.97
CA PRO A 377 15.24 2.24 -24.78
C PRO A 377 16.19 2.27 -25.98
N ASP A 378 16.40 1.14 -26.65
CA ASP A 378 17.31 1.05 -27.81
C ASP A 378 16.76 1.74 -29.04
N MET A 379 15.43 1.71 -29.23
CA MET A 379 14.78 2.49 -30.30
C MET A 379 14.90 4.00 -30.07
N LEU A 380 14.85 4.46 -28.81
CA LEU A 380 15.08 5.87 -28.48
C LEU A 380 16.54 6.27 -28.69
N ARG A 381 17.48 5.36 -28.41
CA ARG A 381 18.92 5.58 -28.65
C ARG A 381 19.24 5.70 -30.14
N GLY A 382 18.59 4.90 -30.98
CA GLY A 382 18.72 4.94 -32.44
C GLY A 382 17.94 6.05 -33.14
N ALA A 383 17.12 6.83 -32.41
CA ALA A 383 16.34 7.90 -33.01
C ALA A 383 17.25 9.07 -33.46
N PRO A 384 16.98 9.70 -34.62
CA PRO A 384 17.77 10.83 -35.14
C PRO A 384 17.43 12.14 -34.39
N CYS A 385 17.57 12.13 -33.07
CA CYS A 385 17.30 13.29 -32.23
C CYS A 385 18.20 13.28 -30.98
N SER A 386 18.39 14.45 -30.38
CA SER A 386 19.29 14.54 -29.22
C SER A 386 18.70 13.82 -28.00
N GLN A 387 19.52 12.95 -27.38
CA GLN A 387 19.16 12.26 -26.14
C GLN A 387 18.89 13.25 -24.98
N GLY A 388 19.53 14.43 -25.04
CA GLY A 388 19.27 15.52 -24.10
C GLY A 388 17.85 16.04 -24.17
N THR A 389 17.30 16.23 -25.38
CA THR A 389 15.91 16.67 -25.59
C THR A 389 14.94 15.62 -25.08
N ILE A 390 15.15 14.33 -25.40
CA ILE A 390 14.31 13.23 -24.90
C ILE A 390 14.32 13.23 -23.36
N ARG A 391 15.49 13.29 -22.74
CA ARG A 391 15.62 13.25 -21.27
C ARG A 391 14.92 14.44 -20.61
N ARG A 392 15.10 15.66 -21.12
CA ARG A 392 14.42 16.86 -20.61
C ARG A 392 12.91 16.77 -20.76
N ALA A 393 12.42 16.28 -21.90
CA ALA A 393 10.99 16.09 -22.14
C ALA A 393 10.37 15.05 -21.19
N LYS A 394 11.08 13.93 -20.94
CA LYS A 394 10.66 12.93 -19.97
C LYS A 394 10.66 13.46 -18.54
N LEU A 395 11.70 14.18 -18.14
CA LEU A 395 11.75 14.82 -16.82
C LEU A 395 10.60 15.82 -16.63
N ALA A 396 10.30 16.63 -17.65
CA ALA A 396 9.14 17.52 -17.62
C ALA A 396 7.81 16.73 -17.50
N ALA A 397 7.67 15.61 -18.21
CA ALA A 397 6.47 14.76 -18.12
C ALA A 397 6.21 14.23 -16.70
N VAL A 398 7.29 13.95 -15.97
CA VAL A 398 7.31 13.44 -14.59
C VAL A 398 7.03 14.52 -13.56
N VAL A 399 7.62 15.71 -13.73
CA VAL A 399 7.60 16.79 -12.72
C VAL A 399 6.31 17.62 -12.77
N ILE A 400 5.67 17.74 -13.94
CA ILE A 400 4.45 18.56 -14.10
C ILE A 400 3.26 18.02 -13.27
N PRO A 401 2.90 16.72 -13.28
CA PRO A 401 1.74 16.23 -12.54
C PRO A 401 1.80 16.47 -11.01
N PRO A 402 2.92 16.20 -10.30
CA PRO A 402 3.05 16.53 -8.88
C PRO A 402 2.84 18.01 -8.58
N ILE A 403 3.40 18.89 -9.41
CA ILE A 403 3.25 20.35 -9.23
C ILE A 403 1.80 20.76 -9.47
N ALA A 404 1.14 20.23 -10.49
CA ALA A 404 -0.27 20.52 -10.78
C ALA A 404 -1.19 20.15 -9.60
N VAL A 405 -0.89 19.04 -8.92
CA VAL A 405 -1.56 18.65 -7.68
C VAL A 405 -1.30 19.64 -6.56
N ALA A 406 -0.05 20.03 -6.35
CA ALA A 406 0.34 20.96 -5.29
C ALA A 406 -0.20 22.39 -5.52
N LEU A 407 -0.45 22.78 -6.77
CA LEU A 407 -1.02 24.08 -7.08
C LEU A 407 -2.42 24.27 -6.49
N LEU A 408 -3.24 23.22 -6.38
CA LEU A 408 -4.60 23.31 -5.83
C LEU A 408 -4.65 23.96 -4.43
N PRO A 409 -3.94 23.44 -3.40
CA PRO A 409 -3.90 24.07 -2.09
C PRO A 409 -3.07 25.37 -2.06
N LEU A 410 -2.05 25.49 -2.92
CA LEU A 410 -1.19 26.67 -2.94
C LEU A 410 -1.87 27.90 -3.54
N CYS A 411 -2.77 27.73 -4.52
CA CYS A 411 -3.60 28.82 -5.03
C CYS A 411 -4.49 29.39 -3.92
N TRP A 412 -5.06 28.53 -3.07
CA TRP A 412 -5.85 28.97 -1.92
C TRP A 412 -4.99 29.69 -0.87
N LEU A 413 -3.80 29.16 -0.57
CA LEU A 413 -2.86 29.80 0.36
C LEU A 413 -2.35 31.14 -0.20
N ALA A 414 -2.13 31.26 -1.51
CA ALA A 414 -1.64 32.48 -2.15
C ALA A 414 -2.58 33.67 -1.95
N LEU A 415 -3.89 33.43 -1.84
CA LEU A 415 -4.89 34.46 -1.54
C LEU A 415 -4.72 35.05 -0.12
N ARG A 416 -4.07 34.35 0.81
CA ARG A 416 -3.89 34.79 2.20
C ARG A 416 -2.44 35.17 2.51
N GLN A 417 -1.48 34.38 2.03
CA GLN A 417 -0.05 34.52 2.31
C GLN A 417 0.76 34.21 1.04
N PRO A 418 0.88 35.17 0.10
CA PRO A 418 1.50 34.94 -1.22
C PRO A 418 2.98 34.57 -1.12
N ALA A 419 3.73 35.17 -0.17
CA ALA A 419 5.14 34.85 0.03
C ALA A 419 5.36 33.40 0.49
N ALA A 420 4.56 32.91 1.44
CA ALA A 420 4.64 31.52 1.89
C ALA A 420 4.23 30.55 0.78
N ALA A 421 3.17 30.85 0.02
CA ALA A 421 2.75 30.04 -1.12
C ALA A 421 3.85 29.93 -2.19
N ALA A 422 4.53 31.04 -2.52
CA ALA A 422 5.63 31.06 -3.48
C ALA A 422 6.83 30.24 -3.00
N ALA A 423 7.22 30.35 -1.72
CA ALA A 423 8.32 29.57 -1.14
C ALA A 423 8.02 28.05 -1.13
N ILE A 424 6.77 27.67 -0.81
CA ILE A 424 6.34 26.28 -0.84
C ILE A 424 6.30 25.75 -2.27
N LEU A 425 5.80 26.54 -3.23
CA LEU A 425 5.80 26.16 -4.65
C LEU A 425 7.24 25.93 -5.15
N LEU A 426 8.16 26.84 -4.84
CA LEU A 426 9.57 26.71 -5.20
C LEU A 426 10.17 25.42 -4.62
N THR A 427 10.02 25.18 -3.32
CA THR A 427 10.55 23.96 -2.69
C THR A 427 9.90 22.68 -3.21
N CYS A 428 8.60 22.68 -3.50
CA CYS A 428 7.91 21.54 -4.14
C CYS A 428 8.44 21.25 -5.54
N THR A 429 8.62 22.29 -6.37
CA THR A 429 9.14 22.15 -7.75
C THR A 429 10.58 21.64 -7.75
N LEU A 430 11.44 22.19 -6.90
CA LEU A 430 12.84 21.77 -6.78
C LEU A 430 12.97 20.37 -6.19
N CYS A 431 12.16 20.02 -5.20
CA CYS A 431 12.10 18.67 -4.65
C CYS A 431 11.68 17.66 -5.73
N ALA A 432 10.60 17.94 -6.46
CA ALA A 432 10.13 17.08 -7.54
C ALA A 432 11.21 16.89 -8.63
N LEU A 433 11.89 17.95 -9.04
CA LEU A 433 12.97 17.87 -10.03
C LEU A 433 14.15 17.05 -9.50
N ASN A 434 14.61 17.32 -8.28
CA ASN A 434 15.74 16.63 -7.67
C ASN A 434 15.45 15.13 -7.50
N SER A 435 14.27 14.77 -6.99
CA SER A 435 13.85 13.38 -6.86
C SER A 435 13.77 12.67 -8.22
N ALA A 436 13.27 13.34 -9.28
CA ALA A 436 13.26 12.78 -10.62
C ALA A 436 14.68 12.52 -11.15
N MET A 437 15.63 13.43 -10.87
CA MET A 437 17.03 13.30 -11.27
C MET A 437 17.76 12.20 -10.51
N VAL A 438 17.54 12.07 -9.20
CA VAL A 438 18.08 10.98 -8.37
C VAL A 438 17.67 9.63 -8.94
N VAL A 439 16.37 9.46 -9.26
CA VAL A 439 15.89 8.23 -9.90
C VAL A 439 16.54 8.04 -11.28
N ALA A 440 16.65 9.09 -12.09
CA ALA A 440 17.29 8.99 -13.41
C ALA A 440 18.78 8.57 -13.33
N TRP A 441 19.50 8.90 -12.26
CA TRP A 441 20.91 8.54 -12.07
C TRP A 441 21.12 7.18 -11.43
N CYS A 442 20.28 6.83 -10.46
CA CYS A 442 20.50 5.66 -9.62
C CYS A 442 19.63 4.46 -10.01
N SER A 443 18.51 4.63 -10.70
CA SER A 443 17.63 3.51 -11.05
C SER A 443 18.25 2.52 -12.05
N ARG A 444 17.82 1.26 -11.99
CA ARG A 444 18.17 0.24 -12.99
C ARG A 444 17.00 0.11 -14.00
N PRO A 445 17.29 -0.12 -15.29
CA PRO A 445 16.25 -0.46 -16.27
C PRO A 445 15.43 -1.66 -15.78
N ALA A 446 14.11 -1.58 -15.94
CA ALA A 446 13.19 -2.64 -15.58
C ALA A 446 12.10 -2.79 -16.66
N LEU A 447 11.51 -3.98 -16.77
CA LEU A 447 10.35 -4.16 -17.64
C LEU A 447 9.12 -3.49 -17.00
N ARG A 448 8.30 -2.84 -17.82
CA ARG A 448 7.09 -2.15 -17.36
C ARG A 448 6.06 -3.07 -16.70
N GLY A 449 6.08 -4.36 -17.02
CA GLY A 449 5.24 -5.36 -16.37
C GLY A 449 5.59 -5.66 -14.90
N ASP A 450 6.79 -5.30 -14.45
CA ASP A 450 7.34 -5.67 -13.14
C ASP A 450 7.15 -4.59 -12.07
N PHE A 451 5.97 -3.95 -12.02
CA PHE A 451 5.63 -2.90 -11.04
C PHE A 451 5.91 -3.29 -9.58
N LYS A 452 5.69 -4.56 -9.21
CA LYS A 452 5.89 -5.08 -7.84
C LYS A 452 7.38 -5.25 -7.47
N VAL A 453 8.30 -5.16 -8.43
CA VAL A 453 9.74 -5.37 -8.22
C VAL A 453 10.47 -4.06 -7.90
N ARG A 454 9.80 -2.89 -7.96
CA ARG A 454 10.37 -1.57 -7.67
C ARG A 454 11.14 -1.52 -6.33
N SER A 455 10.62 -2.13 -5.26
CA SER A 455 11.28 -2.11 -3.94
C SER A 455 12.47 -3.08 -3.83
N LYS A 456 12.61 -4.05 -4.75
CA LYS A 456 13.62 -5.12 -4.67
C LYS A 456 14.93 -4.76 -5.39
N GLY A 457 14.99 -3.65 -6.13
CA GLY A 457 16.05 -3.41 -7.14
C GLY A 457 17.22 -2.50 -6.76
N ASN A 458 17.06 -1.47 -5.90
CA ASN A 458 18.16 -0.57 -5.58
C ASN A 458 18.02 0.21 -4.25
N LEU A 459 18.63 -0.33 -3.19
CA LEU A 459 18.70 0.29 -1.85
C LEU A 459 19.36 1.68 -1.87
N VAL A 460 20.39 1.89 -2.70
CA VAL A 460 21.08 3.20 -2.83
C VAL A 460 20.14 4.27 -3.37
N CYS A 461 19.36 3.92 -4.40
CA CYS A 461 18.36 4.83 -4.97
C CYS A 461 17.30 5.19 -3.91
N THR A 462 16.84 4.19 -3.15
CA THR A 462 15.82 4.37 -2.11
C THR A 462 16.33 5.27 -0.97
N ILE A 463 17.56 5.06 -0.50
CA ILE A 463 18.17 5.91 0.54
C ILE A 463 18.34 7.34 0.02
N ALA A 464 18.87 7.51 -1.21
CA ALA A 464 19.04 8.82 -1.81
C ALA A 464 17.71 9.56 -1.97
N GLU A 465 16.63 8.87 -2.38
CA GLU A 465 15.27 9.41 -2.46
C GLU A 465 14.77 9.88 -1.09
N ILE A 466 14.91 9.06 -0.05
CA ILE A 466 14.46 9.40 1.31
C ILE A 466 15.23 10.60 1.87
N LEU A 467 16.57 10.59 1.76
CA LEU A 467 17.43 11.67 2.27
C LEU A 467 17.17 12.98 1.54
N THR A 468 17.11 12.96 0.20
CA THR A 468 16.82 14.17 -0.57
C THR A 468 15.41 14.69 -0.35
N GLY A 469 14.41 13.79 -0.30
CA GLY A 469 13.03 14.16 0.01
C GLY A 469 12.92 14.80 1.40
N ALA A 470 13.53 14.19 2.42
CA ALA A 470 13.55 14.73 3.78
C ALA A 470 14.28 16.08 3.86
N GLY A 471 15.41 16.24 3.17
CA GLY A 471 16.15 17.51 3.14
C GLY A 471 15.30 18.66 2.56
N TRP A 472 14.62 18.43 1.44
CA TRP A 472 13.73 19.42 0.82
C TRP A 472 12.50 19.70 1.67
N ALA A 473 11.94 18.70 2.35
CA ALA A 473 10.84 18.87 3.30
C ALA A 473 11.27 19.77 4.47
N THR A 474 12.45 19.50 5.05
CA THR A 474 13.03 20.33 6.11
C THR A 474 13.29 21.75 5.62
N LEU A 475 13.74 21.95 4.38
CA LEU A 475 13.97 23.29 3.85
C LEU A 475 12.64 24.04 3.70
N SER A 476 11.61 23.37 3.16
CA SER A 476 10.27 23.94 3.05
C SER A 476 9.69 24.32 4.43
N TYR A 477 9.90 23.47 5.44
CA TYR A 477 9.55 23.78 6.83
C TYR A 477 10.23 25.06 7.32
N ILE A 478 11.56 25.15 7.20
CA ILE A 478 12.34 26.27 7.73
C ILE A 478 11.93 27.58 7.03
N LEU A 479 11.75 27.57 5.70
CA LEU A 479 11.32 28.74 4.95
C LEU A 479 9.91 29.20 5.39
N ALA A 480 8.97 28.26 5.52
CA ALA A 480 7.62 28.58 5.98
C ALA A 480 7.60 29.07 7.43
N TYR A 481 8.43 28.47 8.31
CA TYR A 481 8.59 28.88 9.71
C TYR A 481 9.14 30.30 9.84
N GLY A 482 10.17 30.64 9.04
CA GLY A 482 10.73 31.99 8.98
C GLY A 482 9.75 33.02 8.45
N LEU A 483 8.96 32.67 7.43
CA LEU A 483 7.99 33.60 6.83
C LEU A 483 6.74 33.85 7.69
N THR A 484 6.37 32.93 8.60
CA THR A 484 5.05 32.98 9.25
C THR A 484 5.04 32.94 10.77
N VAL A 485 6.07 32.38 11.41
CA VAL A 485 6.07 32.18 12.88
C VAL A 485 7.16 32.99 13.57
N ALA A 486 8.43 32.73 13.24
CA ALA A 486 9.57 33.25 14.01
C ALA A 486 10.29 34.43 13.36
N GLY A 487 10.00 34.75 12.10
CA GLY A 487 10.81 35.70 11.33
C GLY A 487 12.18 35.12 10.92
N TRP A 488 12.98 35.92 10.23
CA TRP A 488 14.32 35.56 9.76
C TRP A 488 15.39 35.76 10.84
N GLN A 489 15.23 35.10 11.98
CA GLN A 489 16.23 35.11 13.05
C GLN A 489 17.47 34.32 12.64
N ALA A 490 18.62 34.65 13.23
CA ALA A 490 19.91 33.98 12.99
C ALA A 490 19.83 32.44 12.95
N PRO A 491 19.18 31.73 13.90
CA PRO A 491 19.08 30.27 13.85
C PRO A 491 18.30 29.75 12.62
N VAL A 492 17.27 30.47 12.16
CA VAL A 492 16.49 30.09 10.97
C VAL A 492 17.34 30.22 9.71
N VAL A 493 18.11 31.31 9.59
CA VAL A 493 19.00 31.56 8.46
C VAL A 493 20.13 30.53 8.42
N VAL A 494 20.78 30.28 9.56
CA VAL A 494 21.85 29.27 9.67
C VAL A 494 21.30 27.87 9.36
N GLY A 495 20.14 27.51 9.90
CA GLY A 495 19.49 26.23 9.62
C GLY A 495 19.15 26.05 8.14
N ALA A 496 18.65 27.09 7.47
CA ALA A 496 18.39 27.05 6.04
C ALA A 496 19.67 26.86 5.22
N ALA A 497 20.74 27.61 5.55
CA ALA A 497 22.03 27.53 4.86
C ALA A 497 22.66 26.14 4.99
N LEU A 498 22.69 25.58 6.22
CA LEU A 498 23.21 24.23 6.46
C LEU A 498 22.41 23.16 5.72
N ASN A 499 21.10 23.29 5.65
CA ASN A 499 20.26 22.34 4.91
C ASN A 499 20.48 22.44 3.38
N VAL A 500 20.69 23.64 2.84
CA VAL A 500 21.06 23.81 1.43
C VAL A 500 22.40 23.12 1.13
N LEU A 501 23.39 23.26 2.01
CA LEU A 501 24.68 22.55 1.87
C LEU A 501 24.49 21.02 1.90
N LEU A 502 23.63 20.53 2.80
CA LEU A 502 23.29 19.11 2.90
C LEU A 502 22.62 18.59 1.61
N LEU A 503 21.69 19.36 1.04
CA LEU A 503 21.03 19.04 -0.22
C LEU A 503 22.01 18.98 -1.40
N ILE A 504 22.97 19.90 -1.45
CA ILE A 504 24.05 19.88 -2.45
C ILE A 504 24.90 18.62 -2.27
N ALA A 505 25.27 18.27 -1.04
CA ALA A 505 26.05 17.07 -0.74
C ALA A 505 25.29 15.80 -1.15
N PHE A 506 23.98 15.70 -0.87
CA PHE A 506 23.15 14.58 -1.30
C PHE A 506 23.05 14.47 -2.82
N ALA A 507 22.85 15.59 -3.53
CA ALA A 507 22.80 15.61 -4.99
C ALA A 507 24.16 15.21 -5.61
N ALA A 508 25.26 15.70 -5.05
CA ALA A 508 26.62 15.33 -5.48
C ALA A 508 26.88 13.83 -5.26
N THR A 509 26.49 13.30 -4.10
CA THR A 509 26.64 11.88 -3.76
C THR A 509 25.80 11.00 -4.70
N ALA A 510 24.54 11.34 -4.95
CA ALA A 510 23.68 10.61 -5.87
C ALA A 510 24.26 10.62 -7.30
N ARG A 511 24.81 11.75 -7.74
CA ARG A 511 25.48 11.88 -9.04
C ARG A 511 26.78 11.09 -9.11
N PHE A 512 27.54 11.01 -8.02
CA PHE A 512 28.75 10.19 -7.94
C PHE A 512 28.41 8.69 -8.04
N LEU A 513 27.35 8.27 -7.35
CA LEU A 513 26.83 6.89 -7.36
C LEU A 513 26.00 6.56 -8.61
N ARG A 514 26.03 7.41 -9.65
CA ARG A 514 25.30 7.18 -10.91
C ARG A 514 25.76 5.87 -11.54
N LYS A 515 24.81 5.05 -11.98
CA LYS A 515 25.13 3.89 -12.80
C LYS A 515 25.28 4.37 -14.24
N LYS A 516 26.44 4.13 -14.85
CA LYS A 516 26.59 4.35 -16.30
C LYS A 516 25.67 3.34 -17.01
N PRO A 517 24.91 3.77 -18.04
CA PRO A 517 24.18 2.83 -18.86
C PRO A 517 25.20 1.87 -19.48
N VAL A 518 24.97 0.56 -19.34
CA VAL A 518 25.62 -0.47 -20.15
C VAL A 518 25.05 -0.39 -21.56
#